data_AF-A0A7D5E8L9-F1
#
_entry.id   AF-A0A7D5E8L9-F1
#
_cell.length_a   1.000
_cell.length_b   1.000
_cell.length_c   1.000
_cell.angle_alpha   90.00
_cell.angle_beta   90.00
_cell.angle_gamma   90.00
#
_symmetry.space_group_name_H-M   'P 1'
#
loop_
_entity.id
_entity.type
_entity.pdbx_description
1 polymer ?
#
loop_
_entity_poly.entity_id
_entity_poly.type
_entity_poly.pdbx_seq_one_letter_code
_entity_poly.pdbx_strand_id
1 'polypeptide(L)'
;MRSNAAAVQEALEGMEYPKNKRDILDFARKHHASENIISDLQDIPDKKYDSTSDIRRALGEKGMTEDMQKRIDEDVEKIDRDINRWKEQ
;
A
#
# COMPACT_ATOMS: atom_id res chain seq x y z
N MET A 1 12.15 -8.32 4.52
CA MET A 1 11.31 -9.45 4.06
C MET A 1 9.90 -8.91 3.89
N ARG A 2 9.28 -9.04 2.70
CA ARG A 2 7.89 -8.60 2.49
C ARG A 2 6.94 -9.62 3.09
N SER A 3 5.79 -9.19 3.60
CA SER A 3 4.76 -10.09 4.09
C SER A 3 4.23 -10.97 2.96
N ASN A 4 4.18 -12.28 3.20
CA ASN A 4 3.61 -13.20 2.22
C ASN A 4 2.09 -13.09 2.24
N ALA A 5 1.45 -13.07 1.07
CA ALA A 5 0.00 -12.92 0.94
C ALA A 5 -0.77 -14.01 1.70
N ALA A 6 -0.23 -15.23 1.76
CA ALA A 6 -0.81 -16.32 2.54
C ALA A 6 -0.84 -16.03 4.04
N ALA A 7 0.25 -15.49 4.60
CA ALA A 7 0.34 -15.17 6.03
C ALA A 7 -0.62 -14.04 6.43
N VAL A 8 -0.83 -13.05 5.55
CA VAL A 8 -1.83 -11.99 5.76
C VAL A 8 -3.24 -12.57 5.72
N GLN A 9 -3.51 -13.50 4.80
CA GLN A 9 -4.81 -14.15 4.70
C GLN A 9 -5.12 -15.01 5.92
N GLU A 10 -4.17 -15.81 6.41
CA GLU A 10 -4.32 -16.62 7.63
C GLU A 10 -4.51 -15.74 8.88
N ALA A 11 -3.74 -14.65 9.01
CA ALA A 11 -3.84 -13.74 10.16
C ALA A 11 -5.17 -12.97 10.21
N LEU A 12 -5.89 -12.88 9.08
CA LEU A 12 -7.17 -12.20 8.95
C LEU A 12 -8.32 -13.19 8.68
N GLU A 13 -8.05 -14.48 8.76
CA GLU A 13 -9.06 -15.53 8.59
C GLU A 13 -10.06 -15.49 9.75
N GLY A 14 -11.36 -15.58 9.44
CA GLY A 14 -12.43 -15.47 10.43
C GLY A 14 -12.78 -14.04 10.84
N MET A 15 -12.17 -13.01 10.24
CA MET A 15 -12.60 -11.62 10.41
C MET A 15 -13.96 -11.38 9.75
N GLU A 16 -14.91 -10.83 10.52
CA GLU A 16 -16.20 -10.39 9.97
C GLU A 16 -16.06 -9.03 9.28
N TYR A 17 -16.23 -9.01 7.97
CA TYR A 17 -16.20 -7.81 7.15
C TYR A 17 -17.58 -7.12 7.11
N PRO A 18 -17.65 -5.80 6.90
CA PRO A 18 -16.55 -4.87 6.60
C PRO A 18 -15.84 -4.28 7.83
N LYS A 19 -14.53 -4.01 7.71
CA LYS A 19 -13.68 -3.46 8.78
C LYS A 19 -12.82 -2.29 8.30
N ASN A 20 -12.45 -1.40 9.21
CA ASN A 20 -11.56 -0.28 8.92
C ASN A 20 -10.09 -0.68 9.16
N LYS A 21 -9.14 0.12 8.66
CA LYS A 21 -7.71 -0.10 8.87
C LYS A 21 -7.34 -0.35 10.34
N ARG A 22 -7.91 0.43 11.26
CA ARG A 22 -7.64 0.31 12.70
C ARG A 22 -8.09 -1.04 13.27
N ASP A 23 -9.28 -1.49 12.88
CA ASP A 23 -9.81 -2.79 13.31
C ASP A 23 -8.96 -3.94 12.76
N ILE A 24 -8.49 -3.82 11.52
CA ILE A 24 -7.61 -4.80 10.87
C ILE A 24 -6.28 -4.90 11.60
N LEU A 25 -5.68 -3.76 11.97
CA LEU A 25 -4.43 -3.71 12.72
C LEU A 25 -4.58 -4.32 14.12
N ASP A 26 -5.66 -4.01 14.82
CA ASP A 26 -5.94 -4.57 16.14
C ASP A 26 -6.13 -6.09 16.07
N PHE A 27 -6.91 -6.57 15.10
CA PHE A 27 -7.13 -7.99 14.88
C PHE A 27 -5.83 -8.72 14.53
N ALA A 28 -5.05 -8.19 13.60
CA ALA A 28 -3.77 -8.77 13.21
C ALA A 28 -2.80 -8.85 14.41
N ARG A 29 -2.75 -7.82 15.27
CA ARG A 29 -1.95 -7.87 16.50
C ARG A 29 -2.44 -8.94 17.47
N LYS A 30 -3.75 -9.07 17.66
CA LYS A 30 -4.36 -10.11 18.51
C LYS A 30 -4.12 -11.52 17.99
N HIS A 31 -4.07 -11.70 16.67
CA HIS A 31 -3.78 -12.98 16.01
C HIS A 31 -2.28 -13.28 15.86
N HIS A 32 -1.41 -12.59 16.61
CA HIS A 32 0.04 -12.79 16.56
C HIS A 32 0.65 -12.62 15.15
N ALA A 33 0.08 -11.72 14.34
CA ALA A 33 0.67 -11.39 13.04
C ALA A 33 2.09 -10.85 13.23
N SER A 34 2.99 -11.27 12.34
CA SER A 34 4.39 -10.81 12.36
C SER A 34 4.49 -9.30 12.20
N GLU A 35 5.54 -8.69 12.76
CA GLU A 35 5.73 -7.23 12.68
C GLU A 35 5.78 -6.70 11.24
N ASN A 36 6.30 -7.49 10.29
CA ASN A 36 6.27 -7.14 8.87
C ASN A 36 4.83 -6.96 8.36
N ILE A 37 3.91 -7.85 8.76
CA ILE A 37 2.49 -7.78 8.39
C ILE A 37 1.85 -6.54 9.01
N ILE A 38 2.15 -6.27 10.29
CA ILE A 38 1.63 -5.08 10.98
C ILE A 38 2.13 -3.80 10.32
N SER A 39 3.40 -3.72 9.93
CA SER A 39 3.96 -2.57 9.22
C SER A 39 3.31 -2.40 7.84
N ASP A 40 3.21 -3.47 7.06
CA ASP A 40 2.54 -3.46 5.75
C ASP A 40 1.07 -3.01 5.88
N LEU A 41 0.33 -3.50 6.89
CA LEU A 41 -1.06 -3.10 7.17
C LEU A 41 -1.20 -1.68 7.73
N GLN A 42 -0.17 -1.10 8.34
CA GLN A 42 -0.21 0.32 8.76
C GLN A 42 -0.17 1.25 7.56
N ASP A 43 0.47 0.77 6.50
CA ASP A 43 0.85 1.53 5.32
C ASP A 43 -0.26 1.61 4.27
N ILE A 44 -1.29 0.77 4.39
CA ILE A 44 -2.51 0.79 3.56
C ILE A 44 -3.35 2.06 3.80
N PRO A 45 -4.12 2.51 2.80
CA PRO A 45 -5.02 3.66 2.95
C PRO A 45 -6.08 3.40 4.03
N ASP A 46 -6.43 4.46 4.75
CA ASP A 46 -7.49 4.44 5.75
C ASP A 46 -8.85 4.43 5.04
N LYS A 47 -9.30 3.23 4.66
CA LYS A 47 -10.60 2.97 4.04
C LYS A 47 -11.26 1.77 4.69
N LYS A 48 -12.53 1.55 4.34
CA LYS A 48 -13.25 0.34 4.69
C LYS A 48 -12.87 -0.77 3.73
N TYR A 49 -12.53 -1.93 4.28
CA TYR A 49 -12.21 -3.12 3.52
C TYR A 49 -13.35 -4.12 3.72
N ASP A 50 -13.88 -4.62 2.61
CA ASP A 50 -14.98 -5.59 2.59
C ASP A 50 -14.49 -7.04 2.55
N SER A 51 -13.18 -7.28 2.34
CA SER A 51 -12.60 -8.62 2.28
C SER A 51 -11.07 -8.59 2.44
N THR A 52 -10.49 -9.72 2.85
CA THR A 52 -9.02 -9.97 2.83
C THR A 52 -8.40 -9.71 1.46
N SER A 53 -9.14 -10.00 0.39
CA SER A 53 -8.71 -9.74 -0.99
C SER A 53 -8.53 -8.24 -1.29
N ASP A 54 -9.35 -7.37 -0.71
CA ASP A 54 -9.23 -5.92 -0.89
C ASP A 54 -7.99 -5.37 -0.18
N ILE A 55 -7.68 -5.91 1.01
CA ILE A 55 -6.47 -5.59 1.77
C ILE A 55 -5.23 -6.05 0.99
N ARG A 56 -5.25 -7.28 0.44
CA ARG A 56 -4.17 -7.79 -0.42
C ARG A 56 -3.94 -6.89 -1.64
N ARG A 57 -5.00 -6.39 -2.26
CA ARG A 57 -4.90 -5.42 -3.37
C ARG A 57 -4.26 -4.13 -2.90
N ALA A 58 -4.71 -3.56 -1.78
CA ALA A 58 -4.10 -2.34 -1.24
C ALA A 58 -2.60 -2.49 -0.93
N LEU A 59 -2.21 -3.65 -0.39
CA LEU A 59 -0.80 -4.00 -0.15
C LEU A 59 0.01 -4.14 -1.45
N GLY A 60 -0.57 -4.78 -2.48
CA GLY A 60 0.08 -4.98 -3.77
C GLY A 60 0.14 -3.74 -4.66
N GLU A 61 -0.90 -2.89 -4.62
CA GLU A 61 -0.98 -1.64 -5.37
C GLU A 61 0.07 -0.64 -4.87
N LYS A 62 0.33 -0.59 -3.56
CA LYS A 62 1.32 0.37 -3.03
C LYS A 62 2.75 0.10 -3.50
N GLY A 63 3.12 -1.17 -3.67
CA GLY A 63 4.40 -1.58 -4.26
C GLY A 63 4.57 -1.18 -5.73
N MET A 64 3.50 -0.76 -6.41
CA MET A 64 3.53 -0.22 -7.78
C MET A 64 3.42 1.31 -7.80
N THR A 65 2.71 1.93 -6.86
CA THR A 65 2.42 3.38 -6.90
C THR A 65 3.58 4.24 -6.44
N GLU A 66 4.40 3.84 -5.45
CA GLU A 66 5.53 4.70 -5.02
C GLU A 66 6.67 4.75 -6.04
N ASP A 67 6.99 3.63 -6.69
CA ASP A 67 8.01 3.55 -7.74
C ASP A 67 7.54 4.17 -9.07
N MET A 68 6.27 4.04 -9.45
CA MET A 68 5.73 4.74 -10.64
C MET A 68 5.63 6.24 -10.41
N GLN A 69 5.17 6.69 -9.23
CA GLN A 69 4.98 8.10 -8.97
C GLN A 69 6.32 8.86 -9.04
N LYS A 70 7.39 8.33 -8.43
CA LYS A 70 8.74 8.93 -8.54
C LYS A 70 9.23 9.03 -9.98
N ARG A 71 9.01 7.99 -10.79
CA ARG A 71 9.41 8.00 -12.21
C ARG A 71 8.65 9.04 -13.02
N ILE A 72 7.36 9.23 -12.74
CA ILE A 72 6.54 10.26 -13.37
C ILE A 72 7.01 11.65 -12.95
N ASP A 73 7.27 11.89 -11.66
CA ASP A 73 7.79 13.18 -11.17
C ASP A 73 9.17 13.52 -11.79
N GLU A 74 10.09 12.55 -11.87
CA GLU A 74 11.41 12.74 -12.53
C GLU A 74 11.29 13.03 -14.04
N ASP A 75 10.37 12.35 -14.72
CA ASP A 75 10.13 12.56 -16.15
C ASP A 75 9.47 13.93 -16.42
N VAL A 76 8.57 14.39 -15.55
CA VAL A 76 7.95 15.73 -15.61
C VAL A 76 8.99 16.84 -15.39
N GLU A 77 9.89 16.71 -14.40
CA GLU A 77 10.95 17.70 -14.14
C GLU A 77 11.97 17.84 -15.30
N LYS A 78 12.17 16.78 -16.10
CA LYS A 78 13.01 16.87 -17.30
C LYS A 78 12.32 17.69 -18.40
N ILE A 79 11.04 17.47 -18.62
CA ILE A 79 10.26 18.16 -19.66
C ILE A 79 10.22 19.67 -19.39
N ASP A 80 9.99 20.09 -18.15
CA ASP A 80 9.95 21.52 -17.79
C ASP A 80 11.29 22.23 -17.99
N ARG A 81 12.42 21.55 -17.73
CA ARG A 81 13.76 22.11 -17.98
C ARG A 81 14.04 22.30 -19.47
N ASP A 82 13.60 21.36 -20.29
CA ASP A 82 13.78 21.46 -21.73
C ASP A 82 12.86 22.53 -22.33
N ILE A 83 11.62 22.70 -21.87
CA ILE A 83 10.71 23.77 -22.35
C ILE A 83 11.28 25.17 -22.06
N ASN A 84 11.89 25.37 -20.89
CA ASN A 84 12.46 26.68 -20.54
C ASN A 84 13.71 27.03 -21.35
N ARG A 85 14.50 26.02 -21.76
CA ARG A 85 15.71 26.22 -22.59
C ARG A 85 15.40 26.76 -24.00
N TRP A 86 14.20 26.51 -24.53
CA TRP A 86 13.82 26.89 -25.89
C TRP A 86 13.14 28.26 -25.96
N LYS A 87 12.80 28.85 -24.80
CA LYS A 87 12.21 30.19 -24.71
C LYS A 87 13.26 31.32 -24.64
N GLU A 88 14.53 30.97 -24.43
CA GLU A 88 15.65 31.92 -24.35
C GLU A 88 16.56 31.89 -25.61
N GLN A 89 16.11 31.29 -26.72
CA GLN A 89 16.78 31.39 -28.03
C GLN A 89 16.00 32.26 -29.01
#